data_AF-A0A1F0MK45-F1
#
_entry.id   AF-A0A1F0MK45-F1
#
_cell.length_a   1.000
_cell.length_b   1.000
_cell.length_c   1.000
_cell.angle_alpha   90.00
_cell.angle_beta   90.00
_cell.angle_gamma   90.00
#
_symmetry.space_group_name_H-M   'P 1'
#
loop_
_entity.id
_entity.type
_entity.pdbx_description
1 polymer ?
#
loop_
_entity_poly.entity_id
_entity_poly.type
_entity_poly.pdbx_seq_one_letter_code
_entity_poly.pdbx_strand_id
1 'polypeptide(L)'
;MTVVIPPTSRASEEFTTEQKREIIMTYAQIPYGGKKKYLAKIGITYKVLNRWNKQFIAGDIDTGLTPKKNVRMDTSDIHEIRRLKDLTKSLEQRVAELEGALEEKDKQLSIKDEQNAAHARAVDSLGKAIAIMQKYTDK
;
A
#
# COMPACT_ATOMS: atom_id res chain seq x y z
N MET A 1 -2.39 -12.91 15.10
CA MET A 1 -2.12 -12.47 16.48
C MET A 1 -3.44 -12.44 17.24
N THR A 2 -3.59 -13.27 18.28
CA THR A 2 -4.75 -13.25 19.19
C THR A 2 -4.51 -12.20 20.27
N VAL A 3 -5.19 -11.06 20.18
CA VAL A 3 -5.07 -10.00 21.18
C VAL A 3 -6.02 -10.31 22.35
N VAL A 4 -5.41 -10.59 23.51
CA VAL A 4 -6.08 -10.73 24.80
C VAL A 4 -6.65 -9.37 25.18
N ILE A 5 -7.96 -9.29 25.36
CA ILE A 5 -8.68 -8.09 25.80
C ILE A 5 -8.80 -8.18 27.33
N PRO A 6 -8.14 -7.31 28.12
CA PRO A 6 -8.22 -7.36 29.57
C PRO A 6 -9.55 -6.80 30.08
N PRO A 7 -10.14 -7.35 31.17
CA PRO A 7 -11.39 -6.85 31.71
C PRO A 7 -11.16 -5.79 32.80
N THR A 8 -11.99 -4.75 32.71
CA THR A 8 -12.51 -3.88 33.77
C THR A 8 -11.56 -2.92 34.52
N SER A 9 -12.01 -1.65 34.51
CA SER A 9 -11.56 -0.48 35.29
C SER A 9 -10.42 0.35 34.65
N ARG A 10 -10.77 1.55 34.13
CA ARG A 10 -9.90 2.57 33.48
C ARG A 10 -9.37 2.27 32.05
N ALA A 11 -10.23 1.70 31.21
CA ALA A 11 -10.01 1.44 29.78
C ALA A 11 -9.64 2.63 28.85
N SER A 12 -9.38 3.86 29.32
CA SER A 12 -8.91 4.94 28.42
C SER A 12 -7.39 5.05 28.31
N GLU A 13 -6.65 4.55 29.31
CA GLU A 13 -5.19 4.65 29.38
C GLU A 13 -4.46 3.41 28.83
N GLU A 14 -5.13 2.25 28.74
CA GLU A 14 -4.47 0.98 28.39
C GLU A 14 -4.48 0.62 26.89
N PHE A 15 -5.30 1.29 26.07
CA PHE A 15 -5.31 1.02 24.62
C PHE A 15 -4.31 1.89 23.89
N THR A 16 -3.44 1.25 23.11
CA THR A 16 -2.52 1.94 22.20
C THR A 16 -3.30 2.68 21.12
N THR A 17 -2.66 3.67 20.48
CA THR A 17 -3.31 4.42 19.40
C THR A 17 -3.75 3.51 18.25
N GLU A 18 -2.93 2.53 17.90
CA GLU A 18 -3.26 1.56 16.85
C GLU A 18 -4.49 0.72 17.21
N GLN A 19 -4.56 0.23 18.45
CA GLN A 19 -5.72 -0.52 18.94
C GLN A 19 -6.99 0.34 18.90
N LYS A 20 -6.91 1.62 19.30
CA LYS A 20 -8.05 2.54 19.22
C LYS A 20 -8.53 2.71 17.77
N ARG A 21 -7.60 2.87 16.81
CA ARG A 21 -7.92 2.96 15.37
C ARG A 21 -8.64 1.70 14.88
N GLU A 22 -8.12 0.53 15.21
CA GLU A 22 -8.69 -0.75 14.80
C GLU A 22 -10.10 -0.97 15.37
N ILE A 23 -10.30 -0.66 16.65
CA ILE A 23 -11.62 -0.75 17.31
C ILE A 23 -12.64 0.16 16.64
N ILE A 24 -12.28 1.40 16.28
CA ILE A 24 -13.17 2.33 15.58
C ILE A 24 -13.53 1.79 14.19
N MET A 25 -12.54 1.36 13.41
CA MET A 25 -12.77 0.84 12.05
C MET A 25 -13.62 -0.44 12.05
N THR A 26 -13.44 -1.30 13.05
CA THR A 26 -14.23 -2.52 13.22
C THR A 26 -15.66 -2.17 13.62
N TYR A 27 -15.85 -1.29 14.61
CA TYR A 27 -17.18 -0.86 15.05
C TYR A 27 -18.03 -0.29 13.90
N ALA A 28 -17.40 0.44 12.98
CA ALA A 28 -18.06 1.02 11.82
C ALA A 28 -18.62 -0.03 10.84
N GLN A 29 -17.97 -1.20 10.73
CA GLN A 29 -18.40 -2.28 9.84
C GLN A 29 -19.52 -3.14 10.42
N ILE A 30 -19.75 -3.08 11.73
CA ILE A 30 -20.69 -3.98 12.39
C ILE A 30 -22.13 -3.62 11.97
N PRO A 31 -22.91 -4.59 11.47
CA PRO A 31 -24.31 -4.39 11.13
C PRO A 31 -25.14 -3.87 12.30
N TYR A 32 -26.29 -3.26 11.98
CA TYR A 32 -27.21 -2.77 13.00
C TYR A 32 -27.58 -3.89 13.99
N GLY A 33 -27.55 -3.58 15.29
CA GLY A 33 -27.80 -4.56 16.37
C GLY A 33 -26.57 -5.29 16.92
N GLY A 34 -25.45 -5.39 16.17
CA GLY A 34 -24.23 -6.05 16.66
C GLY A 34 -23.32 -5.15 17.53
N LYS A 35 -23.46 -3.83 17.36
CA LYS A 35 -22.57 -2.80 17.92
C LYS A 35 -22.48 -2.82 19.45
N LYS A 36 -23.60 -3.03 20.14
CA LYS A 36 -23.63 -3.10 21.63
C LYS A 36 -22.88 -4.33 22.16
N LYS A 37 -23.05 -5.49 21.53
CA LYS A 37 -22.39 -6.74 21.92
C LYS A 37 -20.88 -6.65 21.74
N TYR A 38 -20.44 -6.04 20.64
CA TYR A 38 -19.02 -5.82 20.38
C TYR A 38 -18.37 -4.91 21.41
N LEU A 39 -19.00 -3.77 21.73
CA LEU A 39 -18.51 -2.86 22.77
C LEU A 39 -18.44 -3.54 24.14
N ALA A 40 -19.44 -4.35 24.48
CA ALA A 40 -19.45 -5.13 25.72
C ALA A 40 -18.31 -6.17 25.76
N LYS A 41 -18.01 -6.85 24.63
CA LYS A 41 -16.91 -7.81 24.52
C LYS A 41 -15.54 -7.15 24.74
N ILE A 42 -15.37 -5.91 24.28
CA ILE A 42 -14.12 -5.15 24.43
C ILE A 42 -14.04 -4.46 25.79
N GLY A 43 -15.15 -4.37 26.53
CA GLY A 43 -15.20 -3.70 27.83
C GLY A 43 -15.22 -2.17 27.74
N ILE A 44 -15.55 -1.60 26.57
CA ILE A 44 -15.60 -0.15 26.36
C ILE A 44 -17.04 0.35 26.22
N THR A 45 -17.30 1.56 26.73
CA THR A 45 -18.60 2.21 26.57
C THR A 45 -18.68 2.97 25.26
N TYR A 46 -19.89 3.18 24.74
CA TYR A 46 -20.10 4.03 23.56
C TYR A 46 -19.55 5.46 23.74
N LYS A 47 -19.59 5.99 24.97
CA LYS A 47 -19.03 7.33 25.27
C LYS A 47 -17.51 7.37 25.02
N VAL A 48 -16.79 6.32 25.39
CA VAL A 48 -15.34 6.19 25.16
C VAL A 48 -15.06 6.05 23.67
N LEU A 49 -15.75 5.14 22.99
CA LEU A 49 -15.62 4.98 21.54
C LEU A 49 -15.91 6.28 20.80
N ASN A 50 -16.99 6.99 21.14
CA ASN A 50 -17.36 8.23 20.47
C ASN A 50 -16.32 9.34 20.69
N ARG A 51 -15.65 9.36 21.84
CA ARG A 51 -14.52 10.26 22.09
C ARG A 51 -13.34 9.92 21.17
N TRP A 52 -12.94 8.65 21.11
CA TRP A 52 -11.85 8.23 20.21
C TRP A 52 -12.20 8.45 18.75
N ASN A 53 -13.47 8.25 18.37
CA ASN A 53 -13.94 8.54 17.03
C ASN A 53 -13.73 10.03 16.71
N LYS A 54 -14.14 10.96 17.58
CA LYS A 54 -13.87 12.40 17.39
C LYS A 54 -12.37 12.72 17.24
N GLN A 55 -11.52 12.07 18.02
CA GLN A 55 -10.06 12.25 17.94
C GLN A 55 -9.50 11.69 16.63
N PHE A 56 -9.97 10.51 16.21
CA PHE A 56 -9.59 9.88 14.95
C PHE A 56 -9.93 10.77 13.75
N ILE A 57 -11.12 11.36 13.74
CA ILE A 57 -11.62 12.24 12.68
C ILE A 57 -10.77 13.50 12.57
N ALA A 58 -10.37 14.08 13.68
CA ALA A 58 -9.54 15.28 13.69
C ALA A 58 -8.04 15.00 13.47
N GLY A 59 -7.63 13.74 13.34
CA GLY A 59 -6.21 13.37 13.26
C GLY A 59 -5.46 13.45 14.59
N ASP A 60 -6.16 13.78 15.68
CA ASP A 60 -5.62 14.00 17.03
C ASP A 60 -5.65 12.74 17.91
N ILE A 61 -5.75 11.56 17.30
CA ILE A 61 -5.79 10.31 18.08
C ILE A 61 -4.44 10.00 18.75
N ASP A 62 -3.33 10.45 18.17
CA ASP A 62 -1.99 10.32 18.74
C ASP A 62 -1.73 11.33 19.88
N THR A 63 -2.36 12.51 19.82
CA THR A 63 -2.22 13.56 20.85
C THR A 63 -3.22 13.39 21.99
N GLY A 64 -4.26 12.58 21.83
CA GLY A 64 -5.31 12.36 22.83
C GLY A 64 -6.17 13.59 23.10
N LEU A 65 -6.03 14.65 22.30
CA LEU A 65 -6.78 15.90 22.44
C LEU A 65 -8.14 15.76 21.77
N THR A 66 -9.22 16.05 22.50
CA THR A 66 -10.57 16.04 21.88
C THR A 66 -10.85 17.42 21.28
N PRO A 67 -11.04 17.54 19.96
CA PRO A 67 -11.28 18.84 19.31
C PRO A 67 -12.56 19.49 19.85
N LYS A 68 -12.49 20.81 20.12
CA LYS A 68 -13.60 21.60 20.67
C LYS A 68 -14.74 21.80 19.66
N LYS A 69 -14.44 21.67 18.36
CA LYS A 69 -15.43 21.72 17.26
C LYS A 69 -16.00 20.32 17.01
N ASN A 70 -17.32 20.20 16.97
CA ASN A 70 -18.00 18.95 16.60
C ASN A 70 -17.83 18.67 15.10
N VAL A 71 -16.70 18.06 14.72
CA VAL A 71 -16.59 17.42 13.42
C VAL A 71 -17.42 16.13 13.50
N ARG A 72 -18.54 16.08 12.77
CA ARG A 72 -19.29 14.83 12.57
C ARG A 72 -18.64 14.12 11.41
N MET A 73 -18.17 12.89 11.65
CA MET A 73 -17.86 11.96 10.57
C MET A 73 -19.09 11.12 10.30
N ASP A 74 -19.51 11.12 9.05
CA ASP A 74 -20.57 10.25 8.60
C ASP A 74 -19.99 8.86 8.27
N THR A 75 -20.85 7.86 8.22
CA THR A 75 -20.50 6.49 7.83
C THR A 75 -19.88 6.47 6.42
N SER A 76 -20.29 7.41 5.55
CA SER A 76 -19.71 7.62 4.22
C SER A 76 -18.21 7.88 4.25
N ASP A 77 -17.74 8.74 5.15
CA ASP A 77 -16.32 9.11 5.26
C ASP A 77 -15.47 7.90 5.68
N ILE A 78 -16.01 6.99 6.50
CA ILE A 78 -15.31 5.77 6.92
C ILE A 78 -15.15 4.81 5.73
N HIS A 79 -16.18 4.69 4.90
CA HIS A 79 -16.11 3.89 3.67
C HIS A 79 -15.10 4.48 2.68
N GLU A 80 -15.05 5.80 2.56
CA GLU A 80 -14.11 6.50 1.69
C GLU A 80 -12.66 6.35 2.17
N ILE A 81 -12.39 6.54 3.47
CA ILE A 81 -11.05 6.32 4.04
C ILE A 81 -10.58 4.88 3.81
N ARG A 82 -11.48 3.88 3.96
CA ARG A 82 -11.13 2.48 3.66
C ARG A 82 -10.85 2.30 2.17
N ARG A 83 -11.74 2.76 1.30
CA ARG A 83 -11.57 2.66 -0.16
C ARG A 83 -10.24 3.28 -0.59
N LEU A 84 -9.88 4.43 -0.03
CA LEU A 84 -8.62 5.10 -0.31
C LEU A 84 -7.43 4.27 0.17
N LYS A 85 -7.48 3.66 1.37
CA LYS A 85 -6.42 2.75 1.84
C LYS A 85 -6.27 1.50 0.98
N ASP A 86 -7.37 0.92 0.53
CA ASP A 86 -7.34 -0.25 -0.35
C ASP A 86 -6.77 0.13 -1.73
N LEU A 87 -7.12 1.32 -2.23
CA LEU A 87 -6.58 1.87 -3.47
C LEU A 87 -5.09 2.17 -3.37
N THR A 88 -4.62 2.80 -2.29
CA THR A 88 -3.18 3.08 -2.11
C THR A 88 -2.39 1.78 -2.08
N LYS A 89 -2.88 0.77 -1.36
CA LYS A 89 -2.25 -0.56 -1.32
C LYS A 89 -2.20 -1.22 -2.71
N SER A 90 -3.28 -1.12 -3.48
CA SER A 90 -3.32 -1.65 -4.84
C SER A 90 -2.37 -0.91 -5.78
N LEU A 91 -2.25 0.41 -5.63
CA LEU A 91 -1.32 1.23 -6.43
C LEU A 91 0.13 0.89 -6.08
N GLU A 92 0.47 0.75 -4.80
CA GLU A 92 1.79 0.33 -4.34
C GLU A 92 2.20 -1.03 -4.93
N GLN A 93 1.28 -2.01 -4.95
CA GLN A 93 1.52 -3.30 -5.59
C GLN A 93 1.79 -3.15 -7.09
N ARG A 94 1.01 -2.31 -7.77
CA ARG A 94 1.15 -2.09 -9.21
C ARG A 94 2.46 -1.38 -9.56
N VAL A 95 2.92 -0.45 -8.72
CA VAL A 95 4.21 0.20 -8.86
C VAL A 95 5.33 -0.85 -8.74
N ALA A 96 5.30 -1.70 -7.71
CA ALA A 96 6.29 -2.76 -7.54
C ALA A 96 6.32 -3.75 -8.71
N GLU A 97 5.17 -4.12 -9.27
CA GLU A 97 5.08 -4.96 -10.48
C GLU A 97 5.70 -4.28 -11.70
N LEU A 98 5.42 -3.00 -11.92
CA LEU A 98 5.95 -2.24 -13.05
C LEU A 98 7.47 -2.03 -12.93
N GLU A 99 7.98 -1.77 -11.74
CA GLU A 99 9.41 -1.67 -11.46
C GLU A 99 10.13 -2.98 -11.80
N GLY A 100 9.59 -4.13 -11.35
CA GLY A 100 10.16 -5.43 -11.70
C GLY A 100 10.12 -5.72 -13.20
N ALA A 101 9.05 -5.30 -13.90
CA ALA A 101 8.96 -5.45 -15.35
C ALA A 101 9.96 -4.56 -16.10
N LEU A 102 10.25 -3.35 -15.61
CA LEU A 102 11.26 -2.46 -16.18
C LEU A 102 12.66 -3.05 -16.04
N GLU A 103 13.02 -3.56 -14.86
CA GLU A 103 14.33 -4.19 -14.65
C GLU A 103 14.56 -5.39 -15.58
N GLU A 104 13.52 -6.20 -15.80
CA GLU A 104 13.58 -7.32 -16.73
C GLU A 104 13.74 -6.86 -18.18
N LYS A 105 13.06 -5.77 -18.57
CA LYS A 105 13.21 -5.18 -19.90
C LYS A 105 14.59 -4.60 -20.14
N ASP A 106 15.19 -3.97 -19.13
CA ASP A 106 16.55 -3.42 -19.23
C ASP A 106 17.60 -4.52 -19.41
N LYS A 107 17.46 -5.65 -18.69
CA LYS A 107 18.29 -6.84 -18.91
C LYS A 107 18.15 -7.38 -20.34
N GLN A 108 16.92 -7.46 -20.84
CA GLN A 108 16.66 -7.90 -22.21
C GLN A 108 17.24 -6.96 -23.26
N LEU A 109 17.18 -5.65 -23.03
CA LEU A 109 17.81 -4.65 -23.91
C LEU A 109 19.33 -4.81 -23.91
N SER A 110 19.96 -4.94 -22.74
CA SER A 110 21.41 -5.17 -22.65
C SER A 110 21.85 -6.40 -23.44
N ILE A 111 21.13 -7.52 -23.30
CA ILE A 111 21.44 -8.76 -24.05
C ILE A 111 21.27 -8.53 -25.57
N LYS A 112 20.21 -7.84 -25.99
CA LYS A 112 19.98 -7.54 -27.40
C LYS A 112 21.04 -6.60 -27.98
N ASP A 113 21.51 -5.63 -27.21
CA ASP A 113 22.56 -4.71 -27.63
C ASP A 113 23.90 -5.45 -27.80
N GLU A 114 24.21 -6.39 -26.91
CA GLU A 114 25.37 -7.28 -27.07
C GLU A 114 25.26 -8.15 -28.34
N GLN A 115 24.08 -8.72 -28.60
CA GLN A 115 23.82 -9.49 -29.81
C GLN A 115 23.94 -8.64 -31.08
N ASN A 116 23.36 -7.44 -31.07
CA ASN A 116 23.45 -6.50 -32.18
C ASN A 116 24.90 -6.07 -32.45
N ALA A 117 25.68 -5.81 -31.39
CA ALA A 117 27.09 -5.50 -31.52
C ALA A 117 27.89 -6.68 -32.12
N ALA A 118 27.58 -7.92 -31.72
CA ALA A 118 28.17 -9.11 -32.31
C ALA A 118 27.80 -9.27 -33.80
N HIS A 119 26.53 -9.06 -34.14
CA HIS A 119 26.06 -9.09 -35.53
C HIS A 119 26.73 -8.02 -36.38
N ALA A 120 26.88 -6.79 -35.88
CA ALA A 120 27.57 -5.71 -36.58
C ALA A 120 29.03 -6.08 -36.89
N ARG A 121 29.76 -6.66 -35.93
CA ARG A 121 31.14 -7.15 -36.15
C ARG A 121 31.20 -8.26 -37.21
N ALA A 122 30.24 -9.18 -37.21
CA ALA A 122 30.17 -10.23 -38.21
C ALA A 122 29.95 -9.66 -39.62
N VAL A 123 28.99 -8.73 -39.78
CA VAL A 123 28.74 -8.03 -41.05
C VAL A 123 29.97 -7.29 -41.54
N ASP A 124 30.66 -6.55 -40.66
CA ASP A 124 31.91 -5.86 -41.00
C ASP A 124 32.99 -6.82 -41.49
N SER A 125 33.15 -7.98 -40.84
CA SER A 125 34.12 -8.99 -41.24
C SER A 125 33.81 -9.59 -42.62
N LEU A 126 32.53 -9.85 -42.91
CA LEU A 126 32.07 -10.34 -44.20
C LEU A 126 32.28 -9.28 -45.30
N GLY A 127 31.97 -8.01 -45.01
CA GLY A 127 32.23 -6.90 -45.93
C GLY A 127 33.71 -6.77 -46.29
N LYS A 128 34.60 -6.90 -45.30
CA LYS A 128 36.06 -6.92 -45.53
C LYS A 128 36.48 -8.11 -46.39
N ALA A 129 35.93 -9.31 -46.14
CA ALA A 129 36.25 -10.49 -46.92
C ALA A 129 35.80 -10.36 -48.38
N ILE A 130 34.60 -9.84 -48.63
CA ILE A 130 34.08 -9.57 -49.98
C ILE A 130 34.98 -8.56 -50.70
N ALA A 131 35.36 -7.47 -50.04
CA ALA A 131 36.25 -6.46 -50.62
C ALA A 131 37.62 -7.05 -51.00
N ILE A 132 38.15 -7.97 -50.19
CA ILE A 132 39.39 -8.70 -50.51
C ILE A 132 39.17 -9.62 -51.72
N MET A 133 38.09 -10.38 -51.75
CA MET A 133 37.77 -11.29 -52.87
C MET A 133 37.62 -10.53 -54.19
N GLN A 134 36.91 -9.41 -54.22
CA GLN A 134 36.77 -8.58 -55.43
C GLN A 134 38.12 -8.08 -55.95
N LYS A 135 39.04 -7.64 -55.07
CA LYS A 135 40.39 -7.22 -55.47
C LYS A 135 41.22 -8.31 -56.15
N TYR A 136 40.96 -9.58 -55.86
CA TYR A 136 41.63 -10.71 -56.52
C TYR A 136 40.93 -11.14 -57.80
N THR A 137 39.64 -10.87 -57.95
CA THR A 137 38.86 -11.17 -59.16
C THR A 137 39.05 -10.14 -60.27
N ASP A 138 39.30 -8.87 -59.93
CA ASP A 138 39.50 -7.77 -60.89
C ASP A 138 40.97 -7.61 -61.38
N LYS A 139 41.82 -8.63 -61.18
CA LYS A 139 43.22 -8.69 -61.62
C LYS A 139 43.42 -9.74 -62.70
#